data_AF-A0A2P1AGK2-F1
#
_entry.id   AF-A0A2P1AGK2-F1
#
_cell.length_a   1.000
_cell.length_b   1.000
_cell.length_c   1.000
_cell.angle_alpha   90.00
_cell.angle_beta   90.00
_cell.angle_gamma   90.00
#
_symmetry.space_group_name_H-M   'P 1'
#
loop_
_entity.id
_entity.type
_entity.pdbx_description
1 polymer ?
#
loop_
_entity_poly.entity_id
_entity_poly.type
_entity_poly.pdbx_seq_one_letter_code
_entity_poly.pdbx_strand_id
1 'polypeptide(L)'
;MEPPYAPLSESCAKALGDKVYEKRKLASQEIEKMVTEFNHKNNSGQIRKLIEVLSNDYATSRDANRRKGALIGLAATGLGLGKDSDKYVNELVTPILNCLSDPDLRVRYFACESLY
;
A
#
# COMPACT_ATOMS: atom_id res chain seq x y z
N MET A 1 7.49 19.43 -11.02
CA MET A 1 7.61 18.74 -9.72
C MET A 1 6.84 17.44 -9.85
N GLU A 2 7.45 16.30 -9.54
CA GLU A 2 6.66 15.05 -9.43
C GLU A 2 5.68 15.17 -8.24
N PRO A 3 4.47 14.60 -8.35
CA PRO A 3 3.53 14.60 -7.24
C PRO A 3 4.13 13.89 -6.02
N PRO A 4 3.81 14.35 -4.78
CA PRO A 4 4.47 13.90 -3.55
C PRO A 4 4.31 12.41 -3.25
N TYR A 5 3.31 11.75 -3.84
CA TYR A 5 3.03 10.32 -3.67
C TYR A 5 3.05 9.54 -4.99
N ALA A 6 3.72 10.07 -6.03
CA ALA A 6 3.88 9.35 -7.28
C ALA A 6 4.45 7.94 -7.03
N PRO A 7 3.88 6.87 -7.63
CA PRO A 7 2.98 6.87 -8.79
C PRO A 7 1.48 7.04 -8.50
N LEU A 8 1.06 7.21 -7.24
CA LEU A 8 -0.35 7.41 -6.93
C LEU A 8 -0.86 8.74 -7.51
N SER A 9 -2.09 8.70 -8.04
CA SER A 9 -2.85 9.92 -8.32
C SER A 9 -3.15 10.67 -7.02
N GLU A 10 -3.30 11.98 -7.05
CA GLU A 10 -3.64 12.76 -5.84
C GLU A 10 -4.97 12.31 -5.23
N SER A 11 -5.94 11.94 -6.06
CA SER A 11 -7.22 11.38 -5.63
C SER A 11 -7.06 10.03 -4.93
N CYS A 12 -6.25 9.13 -5.50
CA CYS A 12 -5.97 7.84 -4.90
C CYS A 12 -5.24 8.00 -3.56
N ALA A 13 -4.20 8.83 -3.51
CA ALA A 13 -3.46 9.12 -2.28
C ALA A 13 -4.39 9.67 -1.18
N LYS A 14 -5.27 10.62 -1.52
CA LYS A 14 -6.24 11.17 -0.57
C LYS A 14 -7.25 10.12 -0.10
N ALA A 15 -7.80 9.32 -1.02
CA ALA A 15 -8.78 8.30 -0.70
C ALA A 15 -8.20 7.16 0.15
N LEU A 16 -6.94 6.78 -0.10
CA LEU A 16 -6.23 5.75 0.66
C LEU A 16 -6.03 6.13 2.12
N GLY A 17 -5.85 7.42 2.41
CA GLY A 17 -5.75 7.96 3.77
C GLY A 17 -7.07 8.42 4.39
N ASP A 18 -8.22 8.24 3.71
CA ASP A 18 -9.51 8.72 4.20
C ASP A 18 -9.94 7.96 5.46
N LYS A 19 -10.74 8.59 6.33
CA LYS A 19 -11.32 7.95 7.52
C LYS A 19 -12.32 6.85 7.17
N VAL A 20 -13.02 6.97 6.05
CA VAL A 20 -14.04 6.02 5.57
C VAL A 20 -13.36 4.82 4.92
N TYR A 21 -13.66 3.62 5.41
CA TYR A 21 -13.07 2.37 4.92
C TYR A 21 -13.34 2.13 3.43
N GLU A 22 -14.58 2.30 2.97
CA GLU A 22 -14.93 2.08 1.57
C GLU A 22 -14.11 2.92 0.59
N LYS A 23 -13.74 4.15 0.96
CA LYS A 23 -12.86 4.98 0.13
C LYS A 23 -11.44 4.42 0.05
N ARG A 24 -10.92 3.88 1.16
CA ARG A 24 -9.61 3.20 1.18
C ARG A 24 -9.64 1.95 0.30
N LYS A 25 -10.73 1.18 0.35
CA LYS A 25 -10.93 -0.01 -0.48
C LYS A 25 -11.02 0.32 -1.97
N LEU A 26 -11.70 1.41 -2.34
CA LEU A 26 -11.71 1.87 -3.73
C LEU A 26 -10.30 2.28 -4.21
N ALA A 27 -9.54 2.98 -3.37
CA ALA A 27 -8.16 3.36 -3.68
C ALA A 27 -7.26 2.13 -3.83
N SER A 28 -7.42 1.10 -2.99
CA SER A 28 -6.62 -0.12 -3.09
C SER A 28 -6.91 -0.91 -4.37
N GLN A 29 -8.17 -0.91 -4.84
CA GLN A 29 -8.52 -1.51 -6.14
C GLN A 29 -7.89 -0.76 -7.33
N GLU A 30 -7.70 0.56 -7.22
CA GLU A 30 -6.95 1.35 -8.20
C GLU A 30 -5.45 0.97 -8.17
N ILE A 31 -4.88 0.80 -6.97
CA ILE A 31 -3.50 0.37 -6.77
C ILE A 31 -3.25 -1.02 -7.37
N GLU A 32 -4.13 -1.99 -7.12
CA GLU A 32 -4.01 -3.35 -7.67
C GLU A 32 -3.95 -3.33 -9.20
N LYS A 33 -4.85 -2.57 -9.85
CA LYS A 33 -4.87 -2.40 -11.31
C LYS A 33 -3.58 -1.74 -11.80
N MET A 34 -3.14 -0.67 -11.14
CA MET A 34 -1.91 0.04 -11.47
C MET A 34 -0.69 -0.88 -11.41
N VAL A 35 -0.57 -1.69 -10.36
CA VAL A 35 0.53 -2.64 -10.16
C VAL A 35 0.48 -3.74 -11.21
N THR A 36 -0.70 -4.24 -11.55
CA THR A 36 -0.88 -5.22 -12.63
C THR A 36 -0.35 -4.66 -13.96
N GLU A 37 -0.67 -3.41 -14.28
CA GLU A 37 -0.19 -2.76 -15.50
C GLU A 37 1.33 -2.52 -15.48
N PHE A 38 1.90 -2.09 -14.35
CA PHE A 38 3.35 -1.95 -14.22
C PHE A 38 4.06 -3.29 -14.36
N ASN A 39 3.51 -4.35 -13.78
CA ASN A 39 4.09 -5.69 -13.85
C ASN A 39 4.06 -6.21 -15.30
N HIS A 40 2.92 -6.07 -16.00
CA HIS A 40 2.81 -6.41 -17.42
C HIS A 40 3.78 -5.64 -18.32
N LYS A 41 4.11 -4.40 -17.97
CA LYS A 41 5.09 -3.56 -18.68
C LYS A 41 6.53 -3.77 -18.20
N ASN A 42 6.78 -4.72 -17.28
CA ASN A 42 8.07 -4.93 -16.62
C ASN A 42 8.65 -3.67 -15.95
N ASN A 43 7.78 -2.76 -15.51
CA ASN A 43 8.17 -1.50 -14.89
C ASN A 43 8.41 -1.66 -13.38
N SER A 44 9.42 -2.45 -13.04
CA SER A 44 9.83 -2.71 -11.65
C SER A 44 10.17 -1.44 -10.87
N GLY A 45 10.68 -0.40 -11.53
CA GLY A 45 10.98 0.89 -10.90
C GLY A 45 9.74 1.56 -10.31
N GLN A 46 8.62 1.56 -11.03
CA GLN A 46 7.37 2.16 -10.51
C GLN A 46 6.74 1.32 -9.40
N ILE A 47 6.88 -0.01 -9.47
CA ILE A 47 6.41 -0.91 -8.40
C ILE A 47 7.19 -0.63 -7.10
N ARG A 48 8.53 -0.59 -7.15
CA ARG A 48 9.33 -0.27 -5.97
C ARG A 48 9.04 1.12 -5.41
N LYS A 49 8.91 2.13 -6.29
CA LYS A 49 8.54 3.49 -5.87
C LYS A 49 7.19 3.51 -5.15
N LEU A 50 6.20 2.76 -5.64
CA LEU A 50 4.91 2.62 -4.96
C LEU A 50 5.05 1.96 -3.59
N ILE A 51 5.81 0.86 -3.49
CA ILE A 51 6.05 0.18 -2.21
C ILE A 51 6.75 1.12 -1.22
N GLU A 52 7.73 1.90 -1.68
CA GLU A 52 8.42 2.91 -0.86
C GLU A 52 7.45 3.97 -0.34
N VAL A 53 6.56 4.50 -1.17
CA VAL A 53 5.53 5.48 -0.75
C VAL A 53 4.60 4.87 0.31
N LEU A 54 4.11 3.65 0.08
CA LEU A 54 3.22 2.97 1.03
C LEU A 54 3.95 2.68 2.35
N SER A 55 5.20 2.26 2.28
CA SER A 55 6.01 1.88 3.45
C SER A 55 6.44 3.09 4.26
N ASN A 56 7.05 4.08 3.61
CA ASN A 56 7.73 5.17 4.29
C ASN A 56 6.79 6.33 4.58
N ASP A 57 5.92 6.70 3.65
CA ASP A 57 5.05 7.88 3.81
C ASP A 57 3.70 7.56 4.46
N TYR A 58 3.17 6.35 4.22
CA TYR A 58 1.88 5.92 4.79
C TYR A 58 2.04 5.07 6.05
N ALA A 59 2.80 3.97 6.02
CA ALA A 59 2.87 3.03 7.15
C ALA A 59 3.55 3.61 8.40
N THR A 60 4.45 4.60 8.24
CA THR A 60 5.08 5.31 9.37
C THR A 60 4.35 6.61 9.78
N SER A 61 3.25 6.95 9.09
CA SER A 61 2.56 8.21 9.31
C SER A 61 2.02 8.35 10.74
N ARG A 62 2.00 9.57 11.28
CA ARG A 62 1.32 9.88 12.54
C ARG A 62 -0.20 9.66 12.45
N ASP A 63 -0.78 9.76 11.26
CA ASP A 63 -2.20 9.50 11.02
C ASP A 63 -2.48 7.99 10.91
N ALA A 64 -3.22 7.46 11.87
CA ALA A 64 -3.62 6.05 11.87
C ALA A 64 -4.41 5.66 10.61
N ASN A 65 -5.18 6.56 10.00
CA ASN A 65 -5.92 6.24 8.77
C ASN A 65 -4.99 6.06 7.57
N ARG A 66 -3.90 6.82 7.50
CA ARG A 66 -2.84 6.59 6.50
C ARG A 66 -2.14 5.26 6.74
N ARG A 67 -1.83 4.91 7.99
CA ARG A 67 -1.24 3.59 8.30
C ARG A 67 -2.17 2.44 7.89
N LYS A 68 -3.47 2.54 8.19
CA LYS A 68 -4.48 1.58 7.69
C LYS A 68 -4.52 1.53 6.16
N GLY A 69 -4.46 2.68 5.50
CA GLY A 69 -4.35 2.78 4.05
C GLY A 69 -3.11 2.09 3.48
N ALA A 70 -1.97 2.24 4.15
CA ALA A 70 -0.72 1.59 3.79
C ALA A 70 -0.88 0.07 3.70
N LEU A 71 -1.49 -0.52 4.73
CA LEU A 71 -1.67 -1.95 4.87
C LEU A 71 -2.54 -2.53 3.74
N ILE A 72 -3.70 -1.90 3.50
CA ILE A 72 -4.59 -2.30 2.40
C ILE A 72 -3.89 -2.08 1.04
N GLY A 73 -3.11 -1.00 0.88
CA GLY A 73 -2.37 -0.71 -0.34
C GLY A 73 -1.23 -1.72 -0.61
N LEU A 74 -0.52 -2.15 0.43
CA LEU A 74 0.54 -3.17 0.34
C LEU A 74 -0.04 -4.54 -0.02
N ALA A 75 -1.16 -4.91 0.60
CA ALA A 75 -1.90 -6.12 0.22
C ALA A 75 -2.34 -6.07 -1.25
N ALA A 76 -2.95 -4.96 -1.68
CA ALA A 76 -3.35 -4.75 -3.08
C ALA A 76 -2.16 -4.77 -4.06
N THR A 77 -0.99 -4.31 -3.63
CA THR A 77 0.24 -4.41 -4.42
C THR A 77 0.66 -5.88 -4.59
N GLY A 78 0.60 -6.67 -3.51
CA GLY A 78 0.82 -8.12 -3.58
C GLY A 78 -0.16 -8.82 -4.54
N LEU A 79 -1.45 -8.47 -4.48
CA LEU A 79 -2.47 -9.00 -5.39
C LEU A 79 -2.18 -8.66 -6.85
N GLY A 80 -1.85 -7.40 -7.15
CA GLY A 80 -1.52 -6.96 -8.52
C GLY A 80 -0.24 -7.59 -9.09
N LEU A 81 0.71 -7.97 -8.23
CA LEU A 81 1.90 -8.71 -8.61
C LEU A 81 1.61 -10.20 -8.89
N GLY A 82 0.64 -10.78 -8.19
CA GLY A 82 0.27 -12.19 -8.32
C GLY A 82 1.47 -13.11 -8.10
N LYS A 83 1.85 -13.87 -9.13
CA LYS A 83 2.97 -14.83 -9.05
C LYS A 83 4.35 -14.17 -8.91
N ASP A 84 4.48 -12.91 -9.32
CA ASP A 84 5.74 -12.15 -9.23
C ASP A 84 5.93 -11.46 -7.87
N SER A 85 5.00 -11.68 -6.93
CA SER A 85 5.07 -11.10 -5.58
C SER A 85 6.30 -11.58 -4.80
N ASP A 86 6.80 -12.78 -5.09
CA ASP A 86 8.01 -13.38 -4.52
C ASP A 86 9.24 -12.45 -4.62
N LYS A 87 9.36 -11.72 -5.74
CA LYS A 87 10.44 -10.75 -6.00
C LYS A 87 10.43 -9.55 -5.05
N TYR A 88 9.29 -9.26 -4.43
CA TYR A 88 9.08 -8.06 -3.61
C TYR A 88 8.67 -8.40 -2.16
N VAL A 89 8.67 -9.68 -1.77
CA VAL A 89 8.18 -10.13 -0.45
C VAL A 89 8.82 -9.35 0.70
N ASN A 90 10.13 -9.16 0.69
CA ASN A 90 10.80 -8.44 1.77
C ASN A 90 10.35 -6.98 1.85
N GLU A 91 10.17 -6.32 0.70
CA GLU A 91 9.75 -4.93 0.60
C GLU A 91 8.27 -4.77 1.02
N LEU A 92 7.41 -5.75 0.70
CA LEU A 92 5.99 -5.74 1.04
C LEU A 92 5.71 -6.12 2.51
N VAL A 93 6.38 -7.15 3.02
CA VAL A 93 6.05 -7.77 4.30
C VAL A 93 6.66 -7.01 5.48
N THR A 94 7.89 -6.50 5.35
CA THR A 94 8.56 -5.74 6.43
C THR A 94 7.71 -4.60 7.00
N PRO A 95 7.13 -3.68 6.19
CA PRO A 95 6.27 -2.62 6.72
C PRO A 95 5.00 -3.17 7.39
N ILE A 96 4.43 -4.27 6.90
CA ILE A 96 3.24 -4.90 7.52
C ILE A 96 3.58 -5.47 8.91
N LEU A 97 4.72 -6.16 9.03
CA LEU A 97 5.18 -6.72 10.31
C LEU A 97 5.42 -5.62 11.36
N ASN A 98 5.98 -4.48 10.94
CA ASN A 98 6.18 -3.33 11.83
C ASN A 98 4.84 -2.81 12.40
N CYS A 99 3.78 -2.85 11.61
CA CYS A 99 2.43 -2.45 12.04
C CYS A 99 1.73 -3.47 12.96
N LEU A 100 2.24 -4.69 13.13
CA LEU A 100 1.67 -5.65 14.08
C LEU A 100 1.82 -5.19 15.54
N SER A 101 2.77 -4.30 15.82
CA SER A 101 2.98 -3.69 17.14
C SER A 101 2.46 -2.26 17.23
N ASP A 102 1.62 -1.82 16.29
CA ASP A 102 1.09 -0.45 16.27
C ASP A 102 0.25 -0.13 17.52
N PRO A 103 0.32 1.08 18.09
CA PRO A 103 -0.53 1.47 19.23
C PRO A 103 -2.03 1.41 18.92
N ASP A 104 -2.46 1.67 17.69
CA ASP A 104 -3.88 1.59 17.29
C ASP A 104 -4.27 0.13 17.00
N LEU A 105 -5.24 -0.38 17.76
CA LEU A 105 -5.78 -1.75 17.61
C LEU A 105 -6.24 -2.06 16.18
N ARG A 106 -6.84 -1.09 15.48
CA ARG A 106 -7.34 -1.30 14.13
C ARG A 106 -6.20 -1.38 13.12
N VAL A 107 -5.10 -0.65 13.33
CA VAL A 107 -3.91 -0.80 12.49
C VAL A 107 -3.35 -2.21 12.63
N ARG A 108 -3.25 -2.74 13.86
CA ARG A 108 -2.82 -4.13 14.09
C ARG A 108 -3.73 -5.15 13.41
N TYR A 109 -5.06 -4.94 13.49
CA TYR A 109 -6.04 -5.79 12.79
C TYR A 109 -5.78 -5.80 11.28
N PHE A 110 -5.66 -4.63 10.65
CA PHE A 110 -5.38 -4.54 9.21
C PHE A 110 -4.03 -5.14 8.84
N ALA A 111 -3.04 -5.10 9.74
CA ALA A 111 -1.73 -5.69 9.48
C ALA A 111 -1.83 -7.22 9.42
N CYS A 112 -2.58 -7.84 10.33
CA CYS A 112 -2.89 -9.27 10.25
C CYS A 112 -3.68 -9.61 8.98
N GLU A 113 -4.71 -8.83 8.66
CA GLU A 113 -5.55 -9.04 7.48
C GLU A 113 -4.75 -8.91 6.16
N SER A 114 -3.73 -8.04 6.12
CA SER A 114 -2.91 -7.83 4.93
C SER A 114 -1.93 -8.96 4.63
N LEU A 115 -1.72 -9.88 5.58
CA LEU A 115 -0.88 -11.07 5.41
C LEU A 115 -1.67 -12.33 5.04
N TYR A 116 -3.00 -12.25 5.02
CA TYR A 116 -3.89 -13.35 4.65
C TYR A 116 -4.15 -13.36 3.14
#